data_AF-A0A937Y462-F1
#
_entry.id   AF-A0A937Y462-F1
#
_cell.length_a   1.000
_cell.length_b   1.000
_cell.length_c   1.000
_cell.angle_alpha   90.00
_cell.angle_beta   90.00
_cell.angle_gamma   90.00
#
_symmetry.space_group_name_H-M   'P 1'
#
loop_
_entity.id
_entity.type
_entity.pdbx_description
1 polymer ?
#
loop_
_entity_poly.entity_id
_entity_poly.type
_entity_poly.pdbx_seq_one_letter_code
_entity_poly.pdbx_strand_id
1 'polypeptide(L)'
;MLGQALGLKDAEFDALQADYRASALFDEREKAVIAWSEAMTLNTAKRDNAVWEELRRLLTDAEIVETSLACGMFNMINRLNDSFRTELESEEYNRRQHGAVGVTPAVLQEYACAICAGTKQPAADERR
;
A
#
# COMPACT_ATOMS: atom_id res chain seq x y z
N MET A 1 -12.38 -9.05 3.98
CA MET A 1 -11.83 -8.22 2.87
C MET A 1 -10.31 -8.24 2.90
N LEU A 2 -9.62 -7.94 1.79
CA LEU A 2 -8.15 -8.06 1.68
C LEU A 2 -7.39 -7.31 2.80
N GLY A 3 -7.78 -6.09 3.13
CA GLY A 3 -7.12 -5.33 4.20
C GLY A 3 -7.25 -5.99 5.58
N GLN A 4 -8.40 -6.58 5.90
CA GLN A 4 -8.59 -7.34 7.16
C GLN A 4 -7.72 -8.61 7.18
N ALA A 5 -7.53 -9.26 6.03
CA ALA A 5 -6.63 -10.41 5.93
C ALA A 5 -5.16 -10.01 6.15
N LEU A 6 -4.82 -8.74 5.95
CA LEU A 6 -3.51 -8.14 6.23
C LEU A 6 -3.41 -7.53 7.65
N GLY A 7 -4.47 -7.63 8.47
CA GLY A 7 -4.47 -7.19 9.86
C GLY A 7 -5.02 -5.79 10.13
N LEU A 8 -5.51 -5.07 9.12
CA LEU A 8 -6.26 -3.82 9.34
C LEU A 8 -7.58 -4.13 10.07
N LYS A 9 -7.93 -3.33 11.06
CA LYS A 9 -9.16 -3.48 11.84
C LYS A 9 -10.17 -2.42 11.38
N ASP A 10 -11.40 -2.59 11.85
CA ASP A 10 -12.52 -1.72 11.46
C ASP A 10 -12.25 -0.25 11.82
N ALA A 11 -11.54 0.00 12.93
CA ALA A 11 -11.15 1.35 13.34
C ALA A 11 -10.19 2.04 12.34
N GLU A 12 -9.23 1.31 11.75
CA GLU A 12 -8.37 1.86 10.70
C GLU A 12 -9.18 2.16 9.43
N PHE A 13 -10.15 1.31 9.05
CA PHE A 13 -11.03 1.59 7.91
C PHE A 13 -11.91 2.81 8.14
N ASP A 14 -12.50 2.95 9.33
CA ASP A 14 -13.32 4.10 9.70
C ASP A 14 -12.48 5.39 9.66
N ALA A 15 -11.24 5.34 10.14
CA ALA A 15 -10.33 6.48 10.09
C ALA A 15 -9.96 6.89 8.66
N LEU A 16 -9.78 5.93 7.74
CA LEU A 16 -9.52 6.20 6.31
C LEU A 16 -10.72 6.85 5.60
N GLN A 17 -11.94 6.55 6.02
CA GLN A 17 -13.17 7.17 5.48
C GLN A 17 -13.44 8.56 6.09
N ALA A 18 -12.85 8.85 7.24
CA ALA A 18 -12.92 10.13 7.93
C ALA A 18 -11.66 10.98 7.66
N ASP A 19 -11.28 11.83 8.61
CA ASP A 19 -10.02 12.57 8.54
C ASP A 19 -8.86 11.75 9.12
N TYR A 20 -8.24 10.91 8.27
CA TYR A 20 -7.09 10.08 8.67
C TYR A 20 -5.88 10.92 9.12
N ARG A 21 -5.75 12.19 8.69
CA ARG A 21 -4.62 13.05 9.08
C ARG A 21 -4.67 13.39 10.57
N ALA A 22 -5.87 13.55 11.11
CA ALA A 22 -6.12 13.78 12.53
C ALA A 22 -6.08 12.49 13.38
N SER A 23 -6.08 11.32 12.74
CA SER A 23 -6.08 10.03 13.44
C SER A 23 -4.73 9.74 14.10
N ALA A 24 -4.77 9.19 15.31
CA ALA A 24 -3.61 8.63 15.99
C ALA A 24 -3.34 7.17 15.62
N LEU A 25 -4.18 6.57 14.77
CA LEU A 25 -4.02 5.17 14.31
C LEU A 25 -2.96 5.02 13.21
N PHE A 26 -2.55 6.13 12.59
CA PHE A 26 -1.51 6.16 11.57
C PHE A 26 -0.35 7.02 12.03
N ASP A 27 0.86 6.55 11.79
CA ASP A 27 2.06 7.36 11.98
C ASP A 27 2.25 8.37 10.83
N GLU A 28 3.25 9.24 10.97
CA GLU A 28 3.51 10.29 9.96
C GLU A 28 3.89 9.70 8.60
N ARG A 29 4.56 8.55 8.58
CA ARG A 29 5.00 7.89 7.35
C ARG A 29 3.81 7.26 6.63
N GLU A 30 2.92 6.60 7.36
CA GLU A 30 1.67 6.04 6.84
C GLU A 30 0.77 7.15 6.29
N LYS A 31 0.61 8.26 7.02
CA LYS A 31 -0.15 9.43 6.54
C LYS A 31 0.42 10.02 5.26
N ALA A 32 1.74 10.11 5.14
CA ALA A 32 2.39 10.60 3.92
C ALA A 32 2.15 9.66 2.72
N VAL A 33 2.21 8.34 2.95
CA VAL A 33 1.88 7.34 1.92
C VAL A 33 0.42 7.43 1.50
N ILE A 34 -0.53 7.53 2.44
CA ILE A 34 -1.96 7.69 2.15
C ILE A 34 -2.19 8.97 1.32
N ALA A 35 -1.60 10.11 1.74
CA ALA A 35 -1.74 11.38 1.03
C ALA A 35 -1.15 11.31 -0.39
N TRP A 36 -0.02 10.64 -0.58
CA TRP A 36 0.55 10.42 -1.91
C TRP A 36 -0.33 9.52 -2.78
N SER A 37 -0.87 8.44 -2.22
CA SER A 37 -1.81 7.55 -2.91
C SER A 37 -3.05 8.32 -3.38
N GLU A 38 -3.65 9.16 -2.52
CA GLU A 38 -4.76 10.04 -2.89
C GLU A 38 -4.38 10.97 -4.06
N ALA A 39 -3.22 11.63 -3.97
CA ALA A 39 -2.77 12.57 -4.98
C ALA A 39 -2.50 11.89 -6.35
N MET A 40 -1.96 10.67 -6.33
CA MET A 40 -1.75 9.86 -7.54
C MET A 40 -3.08 9.41 -8.15
N THR A 41 -4.03 8.96 -7.34
CA THR A 41 -5.36 8.54 -7.80
C THR A 41 -6.18 9.68 -8.38
N LEU A 42 -6.12 10.87 -7.77
CA LEU A 42 -6.81 12.07 -8.24
C LEU A 42 -6.04 12.83 -9.34
N ASN A 43 -4.88 12.32 -9.76
CA ASN A 43 -3.96 12.98 -10.72
C ASN A 43 -3.54 14.40 -10.31
N THR A 44 -3.42 14.69 -9.01
CA THR A 44 -2.95 15.97 -8.47
C THR A 44 -1.47 15.97 -8.09
N ALA A 45 -0.85 14.78 -7.97
CA ALA A 45 0.54 14.59 -7.52
C ALA A 45 1.57 15.55 -8.14
N LYS A 46 1.47 15.85 -9.45
CA LYS A 46 2.40 16.75 -10.14
C LYS A 46 2.31 18.22 -9.65
N ARG A 47 1.16 18.64 -9.12
CA ARG A 47 0.88 20.03 -8.73
C ARG A 47 0.88 20.22 -7.22
N ASP A 48 0.81 19.13 -6.46
CA ASP A 48 0.82 19.16 -5.00
C ASP A 48 2.24 18.97 -4.45
N ASN A 49 3.00 20.07 -4.47
CA ASN A 49 4.38 20.07 -3.98
C ASN A 49 4.45 19.73 -2.48
N ALA A 50 3.42 20.05 -1.70
CA ALA A 50 3.43 19.79 -0.26
C ALA A 50 3.42 18.29 0.03
N VAL A 51 2.56 17.53 -0.67
CA VAL A 51 2.53 16.07 -0.56
C VAL A 51 3.84 15.45 -1.07
N TRP A 52 4.40 15.95 -2.17
CA TRP A 52 5.68 15.45 -2.70
C TRP A 52 6.83 15.65 -1.70
N GLU A 53 7.00 16.87 -1.16
CA GLU A 53 8.09 17.15 -0.22
C GLU A 53 7.94 16.36 1.09
N GLU A 54 6.72 16.19 1.59
CA GLU A 54 6.48 15.42 2.81
C GLU A 54 6.77 13.93 2.61
N LEU A 55 6.34 13.35 1.48
CA LEU A 55 6.67 11.97 1.12
C LEU A 55 8.19 11.78 1.03
N ARG A 56 8.89 12.69 0.34
CA ARG A 56 10.34 12.63 0.13
C ARG A 56 11.16 12.87 1.39
N ARG A 57 10.59 13.55 2.38
CA ARG A 57 11.17 13.74 3.71
C ARG A 57 11.14 12.45 4.53
N LEU A 58 10.13 11.60 4.33
CA LEU A 58 9.84 10.44 5.17
C LEU A 58 10.21 9.09 4.54
N LEU A 59 10.29 9.01 3.20
CA LEU A 59 10.59 7.80 2.45
C LEU A 59 11.89 7.93 1.66
N THR A 60 12.53 6.79 1.42
CA THR A 60 13.64 6.69 0.48
C THR A 60 13.15 6.71 -0.98
N ASP A 61 14.05 6.99 -1.92
CA ASP A 61 13.73 6.98 -3.35
C ASP A 61 13.15 5.62 -3.82
N ALA A 62 13.67 4.51 -3.29
CA ALA A 62 13.17 3.17 -3.61
C ALA A 62 11.72 2.98 -3.14
N GLU A 63 11.42 3.35 -1.89
CA GLU A 63 10.08 3.23 -1.32
C GLU A 63 9.06 4.14 -2.04
N ILE A 64 9.50 5.33 -2.48
CA ILE A 64 8.68 6.24 -3.30
C ILE A 64 8.33 5.59 -4.63
N VAL A 65 9.31 4.96 -5.30
CA VAL A 65 9.08 4.24 -6.56
C VAL A 65 8.12 3.08 -6.34
N GLU A 66 8.36 2.23 -5.34
CA GLU A 66 7.50 1.07 -5.03
C GLU A 66 6.06 1.49 -4.73
N THR A 67 5.88 2.48 -3.85
CA THR A 67 4.57 3.02 -3.50
C THR A 67 3.86 3.59 -4.73
N SER A 68 4.58 4.33 -5.58
CA SER A 68 4.02 4.92 -6.79
C SER A 68 3.62 3.87 -7.84
N LEU A 69 4.40 2.80 -7.97
CA LEU A 69 4.07 1.67 -8.84
C LEU A 69 2.83 0.92 -8.35
N ALA A 70 2.71 0.68 -7.04
CA ALA A 70 1.51 0.10 -6.45
C ALA A 70 0.27 0.97 -6.73
N CYS A 71 0.37 2.29 -6.51
CA CYS A 71 -0.71 3.23 -6.83
C CYS A 71 -1.08 3.18 -8.32
N GLY A 72 -0.08 3.20 -9.21
CA GLY A 72 -0.28 3.10 -10.66
C GLY A 72 -1.01 1.83 -11.09
N MET A 73 -0.61 0.68 -10.53
CA MET A 73 -1.24 -0.61 -10.79
C MET A 73 -2.71 -0.63 -10.35
N PHE A 74 -3.02 -0.19 -9.13
CA PHE A 74 -4.42 -0.12 -8.66
C PHE A 74 -5.24 0.88 -9.48
N ASN A 75 -4.67 2.04 -9.84
CA ASN A 75 -5.33 3.01 -10.70
C ASN A 75 -5.61 2.48 -12.11
N MET A 76 -4.76 1.59 -12.65
CA MET A 76 -5.01 0.88 -13.91
C MET A 76 -6.15 -0.13 -13.75
N ILE A 77 -6.11 -0.96 -12.70
CA ILE A 77 -7.15 -1.96 -12.40
C ILE A 77 -8.52 -1.29 -12.23
N ASN A 78 -8.58 -0.16 -11.52
CA ASN A 78 -9.81 0.63 -11.35
C ASN A 78 -10.41 1.04 -12.70
N ARG A 79 -9.59 1.50 -13.65
CA ARG A 79 -10.05 1.89 -14.99
C ARG A 79 -10.58 0.70 -15.79
N LEU A 80 -9.95 -0.46 -15.68
CA LEU A 80 -10.40 -1.68 -16.35
C LEU A 80 -11.73 -2.17 -15.77
N ASN A 81 -11.83 -2.25 -14.45
CA ASN A 81 -13.05 -2.68 -13.77
C ASN A 81 -14.22 -1.74 -14.04
N ASP A 82 -13.99 -0.43 -14.04
CA ASP A 82 -15.01 0.56 -14.39
C ASP A 82 -15.45 0.41 -15.86
N SER A 83 -14.48 0.36 -16.80
CA SER A 83 -14.77 0.24 -18.24
C SER A 83 -15.54 -1.03 -18.59
N PHE A 84 -15.24 -2.14 -17.91
CA PHE A 84 -15.91 -3.41 -18.13
C PHE A 84 -17.12 -3.65 -17.23
N ARG A 85 -17.44 -2.69 -16.35
CA ARG A 85 -18.52 -2.81 -15.36
C ARG A 85 -18.43 -4.11 -14.55
N THR A 86 -17.21 -4.45 -14.14
CA THR A 86 -16.94 -5.64 -13.33
C THR A 86 -17.80 -5.58 -12.07
N GLU A 87 -18.65 -6.58 -11.88
CA GLU A 87 -19.46 -6.72 -10.67
C GLU A 87 -18.61 -7.31 -9.53
N LEU A 88 -18.92 -6.91 -8.29
CA LEU A 88 -18.28 -7.48 -7.11
C LEU A 88 -18.69 -8.96 -6.97
N GLU A 89 -17.72 -9.83 -6.69
CA GLU A 89 -18.06 -11.22 -6.44
C GLU A 89 -18.81 -11.39 -5.11
N SER A 90 -19.61 -12.46 -5.02
CA SER A 90 -20.29 -12.79 -3.78
C SER A 90 -19.28 -13.10 -2.67
N GLU A 91 -19.64 -12.83 -1.41
CA GLU A 91 -18.77 -13.16 -0.28
C GLU A 91 -18.38 -14.65 -0.24
N GLU A 92 -19.28 -15.53 -0.66
CA GLU A 92 -19.01 -16.96 -0.76
C GLU A 92 -17.88 -17.25 -1.74
N TYR A 93 -17.88 -16.60 -2.90
CA TYR A 93 -16.82 -16.74 -3.90
C TYR A 93 -15.49 -16.18 -3.37
N ASN A 94 -15.52 -15.01 -2.71
CA ASN A 94 -14.34 -14.39 -2.12
C ASN A 94 -13.71 -15.27 -1.02
N ARG A 95 -14.51 -15.93 -0.17
CA ARG A 95 -13.99 -16.88 0.82
C ARG A 95 -13.30 -18.09 0.18
N ARG A 96 -13.80 -18.57 -0.96
CA ARG A 96 -13.14 -19.65 -1.72
C ARG A 96 -11.81 -19.20 -2.32
N GLN A 97 -11.74 -17.98 -2.84
CA GLN A 97 -10.49 -17.37 -3.33
C GLN A 97 -9.43 -17.32 -2.22
N HIS A 98 -9.80 -16.86 -1.01
CA HIS A 98 -8.88 -16.84 0.14
C HIS A 98 -8.31 -18.22 0.50
N GLY A 99 -9.12 -19.28 0.39
CA GLY A 99 -8.65 -20.67 0.59
C GLY A 99 -7.88 -21.25 -0.59
N ALA A 100 -8.13 -20.77 -1.82
CA ALA A 100 -7.58 -21.31 -3.05
C ALA A 100 -6.12 -20.89 -3.33
N VAL A 101 -5.69 -19.72 -2.83
CA VAL A 101 -4.31 -19.27 -3.04
C VAL A 101 -3.29 -20.03 -2.18
N GLY A 102 -3.72 -20.77 -1.16
CA GLY A 102 -2.83 -21.47 -0.22
C GLY A 102 -1.89 -20.56 0.57
N VAL A 103 -2.02 -19.24 0.40
CA VAL A 103 -1.21 -18.22 1.07
C VAL A 103 -1.79 -17.97 2.45
N THR A 104 -1.07 -18.38 3.48
CA THR A 104 -1.45 -18.15 4.87
C THR A 104 -0.87 -16.80 5.35
N PRO A 105 -1.42 -16.21 6.43
CA PRO A 105 -0.81 -15.04 7.06
C PRO A 105 0.66 -15.24 7.42
N ALA A 106 1.06 -16.48 7.78
CA ALA A 106 2.46 -16.82 8.05
C ALA A 106 3.35 -16.68 6.80
N VAL A 107 2.87 -17.11 5.63
CA VAL A 107 3.58 -16.97 4.35
C VAL A 107 3.72 -15.50 3.95
N LEU A 108 2.68 -14.69 4.16
CA LEU A 108 2.74 -13.25 3.92
C LEU A 108 3.74 -12.57 4.84
N GLN A 109 3.74 -12.94 6.12
CA GLN A 109 4.68 -12.40 7.10
C GLN A 109 6.11 -12.78 6.77
N GLU A 110 6.37 -14.04 6.39
CA GLU A 110 7.69 -14.50 5.97
C GLU A 110 8.20 -13.73 4.75
N TYR A 111 7.35 -13.55 3.73
CA TYR A 111 7.67 -12.77 2.54
C TYR A 111 7.95 -11.30 2.88
N ALA A 112 7.10 -10.65 3.68
CA ALA A 112 7.32 -9.28 4.13
C ALA A 112 8.61 -9.14 4.95
N CYS A 113 8.89 -10.07 5.86
CA CYS A 113 10.13 -10.09 6.63
C CYS A 113 11.36 -10.31 5.74
N ALA A 114 11.26 -11.14 4.70
CA ALA A 114 12.35 -11.34 3.74
C ALA A 114 12.65 -10.05 2.95
N ILE A 115 11.62 -9.28 2.57
CA ILE A 115 11.80 -7.95 1.97
C ILE A 115 12.44 -6.98 2.97
N CYS A 116 11.94 -6.93 4.20
CA CYS A 116 12.50 -6.04 5.23
C CYS A 116 13.96 -6.39 5.58
N ALA A 117 14.32 -7.68 5.62
CA ALA A 117 15.67 -8.15 5.90
C ALA A 117 16.62 -8.01 4.69
N GLY A 118 16.09 -8.06 3.47
CA GLY A 118 16.84 -7.89 2.22
C GLY A 118 17.43 -6.50 2.00
N THR A 119 17.07 -5.51 2.82
CA THR A 119 17.67 -4.15 2.80
C THR A 119 19.00 -4.05 3.55
N LYS A 120 19.46 -5.11 4.23
CA LYS A 120 20.83 -5.17 4.77
C LYS A 120 21.77 -5.86 3.79
N GLN A 121 22.21 -5.12 2.77
CA GLN A 121 23.46 -5.45 2.08
C GLN A 121 24.61 -5.27 3.11
N PRO A 122 25.41 -6.29 3.45
CA PRO A 122 26.66 -6.03 4.16
C PRO A 122 27.57 -5.24 3.22
N ALA A 123 28.14 -4.15 3.74
CA ALA A 123 29.14 -3.36 3.03
C ALA A 123 30.25 -4.30 2.52
N ALA A 124 30.48 -4.26 1.20
CA ALA A 124 31.66 -4.89 0.62
C ALA A 124 32.90 -4.16 1.18
N ASP A 125 33.68 -4.87 2.00
CA ASP A 125 34.96 -4.42 2.51
C ASP A 125 35.96 -4.38 1.35
N GLU A 126 36.32 -3.17 0.92
CA GLU A 126 37.55 -2.93 0.20
C GLU A 126 38.74 -3.37 1.06
N ARG A 127 39.39 -4.48 0.69
CA ARG A 127 40.86 -4.67 0.70
C ARG A 127 41.23 -6.11 0.35
N ARG A 128 41.65 -6.32 -0.90
CA ARG A 128 42.98 -6.86 -1.28
C ARG A 128 43.15 -6.88 -2.79
#